data_AF-A0A953CRM3-F1
#
_entry.id   AF-A0A953CRM3-F1
#
_cell.length_a   1.000
_cell.length_b   1.000
_cell.length_c   1.000
_cell.angle_alpha   90.00
_cell.angle_beta   90.00
_cell.angle_gamma   90.00
#
_symmetry.space_group_name_H-M   'P 1'
#
loop_
_entity.id
_entity.type
_entity.pdbx_description
1 polymer ?
#
loop_
_entity_poly.entity_id
_entity_poly.type
_entity_poly.pdbx_seq_one_letter_code
_entity_poly.pdbx_strand_id
1 'polypeptide(L)'
;MSTQDVFQKTGKGADELRTRRHGLSPRLRQLLILVDGKRDFAELSRMLPGAELAEHLAQLERGGFVSRPFDLHEPEADAGSVASPEPAAPPAPPPAQEDLRALRARVTRALLDTIGPNGDDFAIRIERARSVDELRSLLPAVLSVVEACGGRAGVDGFLQRCGAI
;
A
#
# COMPACT_ATOMS: atom_id res chain seq x y z
N MET A 1 30.50 9.85 7.51
CA MET A 1 29.66 9.02 6.64
C MET A 1 30.46 7.79 6.28
N SER A 2 30.08 6.63 6.81
CA SER A 2 30.71 5.35 6.45
C SER A 2 30.17 4.89 5.10
N THR A 3 30.97 4.22 4.28
CA THR A 3 30.56 3.73 2.96
C THR A 3 29.45 2.66 3.00
N GLN A 4 29.21 2.06 4.17
CA GLN A 4 28.19 1.03 4.40
C GLN A 4 26.90 1.58 5.02
N ASP A 5 26.71 2.91 5.01
CA ASP A 5 25.50 3.52 5.57
C ASP A 5 24.32 3.28 4.62
N VAL A 6 23.37 2.46 5.07
CA VAL A 6 22.16 2.12 4.30
C VAL A 6 21.08 3.14 4.65
N PHE A 7 20.54 3.84 3.67
CA PHE A 7 19.45 4.79 3.91
C PHE A 7 18.11 4.14 3.57
N GLN A 8 17.12 4.34 4.43
CA GLN A 8 15.75 3.86 4.23
C GLN A 8 14.80 5.05 4.07
N LYS A 9 13.88 4.98 3.09
CA LYS A 9 12.80 5.98 2.96
C LYS A 9 11.83 5.83 4.14
N THR A 10 11.51 6.94 4.79
CA THR A 10 10.52 6.97 5.87
C THR A 10 9.11 6.99 5.28
N GLY A 11 8.08 6.81 6.13
CA GLY A 11 6.69 6.99 5.71
C GLY A 11 6.42 8.36 5.08
N LYS A 12 7.09 9.40 5.56
CA LYS A 12 7.02 10.76 4.98
C LYS A 12 7.66 10.84 3.60
N GLY A 13 8.78 10.14 3.39
CA GLY A 13 9.38 9.95 2.06
C GLY A 13 8.42 9.29 1.10
N ALA A 14 7.84 8.15 1.50
CA ALA A 14 6.88 7.42 0.69
C ALA A 14 5.63 8.26 0.35
N ASP A 15 5.12 9.03 1.32
CA ASP A 15 4.00 9.94 1.10
C ASP A 15 4.35 11.02 0.07
N GLU A 16 5.53 11.64 0.15
CA GLU A 16 5.94 12.66 -0.81
C GLU A 16 6.11 12.12 -2.23
N LEU A 17 6.59 10.89 -2.38
CA LEU A 17 6.63 10.24 -3.69
C LEU A 17 5.22 10.03 -4.26
N ARG A 18 4.25 9.73 -3.40
CA ARG A 18 2.86 9.42 -3.77
C ARG A 18 2.01 10.67 -4.00
N THR A 19 2.13 11.68 -3.14
CA THR A 19 1.22 12.83 -3.09
C THR A 19 1.83 14.09 -3.69
N ARG A 20 3.16 14.20 -3.76
CA ARG A 20 3.90 15.38 -4.26
C ARG A 20 3.55 16.68 -3.53
N ARG A 21 3.21 16.61 -2.23
CA ARG A 21 2.67 17.74 -1.45
C ARG A 21 3.69 18.45 -0.57
N HIS A 22 4.87 17.87 -0.37
CA HIS A 22 5.92 18.39 0.51
C HIS A 22 6.97 19.23 -0.21
N GLY A 23 6.80 19.46 -1.52
CA GLY A 23 7.61 20.40 -2.28
C GLY A 23 9.06 19.95 -2.49
N LEU A 24 9.34 18.64 -2.48
CA LEU A 24 10.67 18.14 -2.78
C LEU A 24 11.03 18.41 -4.25
N SER A 25 12.24 18.95 -4.45
CA SER A 25 12.84 19.11 -5.77
C SER A 25 12.85 17.78 -6.53
N PRO A 26 12.64 17.79 -7.86
CA PRO A 26 12.57 16.57 -8.67
C PRO A 26 13.82 15.69 -8.52
N ARG A 27 15.00 16.30 -8.30
CA ARG A 27 16.28 15.62 -8.06
C ARG A 27 16.31 14.87 -6.71
N LEU A 28 15.80 15.49 -5.64
CA LEU A 28 15.64 14.85 -4.32
C LEU A 28 14.67 13.68 -4.37
N ARG A 29 13.58 13.80 -5.14
CA ARG A 29 12.59 12.73 -5.32
C ARG A 29 13.17 11.56 -6.10
N GLN A 30 13.94 11.81 -7.14
CA GLN A 30 14.64 10.75 -7.88
C GLN A 30 15.59 9.99 -6.96
N LEU A 31 16.32 10.70 -6.10
CA LEU A 31 17.16 10.07 -5.09
C LEU A 31 16.33 9.26 -4.08
N LEU A 32 15.21 9.79 -3.60
CA LEU A 32 14.32 9.09 -2.68
C LEU A 32 13.74 7.79 -3.27
N ILE A 33 13.50 7.75 -4.59
CA ILE A 33 13.09 6.53 -5.32
C ILE A 33 14.24 5.51 -5.35
N LEU A 34 15.48 5.99 -5.50
CA LEU A 34 16.68 5.14 -5.48
C LEU A 34 16.95 4.59 -4.06
N VAL A 35 16.63 5.36 -3.02
CA VAL A 35 16.74 4.98 -1.62
C VAL A 35 15.59 4.03 -1.23
N ASP A 36 15.76 2.74 -1.51
CA ASP A 36 14.77 1.68 -1.22
C ASP A 36 15.03 0.96 0.12
N GLY A 37 16.00 1.40 0.93
CA GLY A 37 16.41 0.69 2.15
C GLY A 37 17.30 -0.54 1.92
N LYS A 38 17.63 -0.83 0.66
CA LYS A 38 18.50 -1.95 0.26
C LYS A 38 19.87 -1.53 -0.27
N ARG A 39 20.01 -0.26 -0.65
CA ARG A 39 21.21 0.29 -1.26
C ARG A 39 21.97 1.12 -0.23
N ASP A 40 23.24 0.81 -0.05
CA ASP A 40 24.18 1.58 0.76
C ASP A 40 24.69 2.82 0.00
N PHE A 41 25.31 3.72 0.76
CA PHE A 41 25.91 4.94 0.24
C PHE A 41 26.92 4.68 -0.89
N ALA A 42 27.70 3.59 -0.82
CA ALA A 42 28.67 3.26 -1.86
C ALA A 42 27.98 2.89 -3.18
N GLU A 43 26.90 2.09 -3.15
CA GLU A 43 26.09 1.80 -4.33
C GLU A 43 25.42 3.05 -4.92
N LEU A 44 24.88 3.93 -4.07
CA LEU A 44 24.28 5.19 -4.51
C LEU A 44 25.33 6.14 -5.13
N SER A 45 26.56 6.15 -4.60
CA SER A 45 27.67 6.99 -5.09
C SER A 45 28.19 6.57 -6.47
N ARG A 46 27.84 5.37 -6.95
CA ARG A 46 28.12 4.93 -8.32
C ARG A 46 27.13 5.50 -9.32
N MET A 47 25.94 5.90 -8.87
CA MET A 47 24.87 6.43 -9.71
C MET A 47 24.83 7.96 -9.75
N LEU A 48 25.22 8.62 -8.66
CA LEU A 48 25.36 10.06 -8.54
C LEU A 48 26.74 10.43 -7.98
N PRO A 49 27.35 11.55 -8.39
CA PRO A 49 28.60 12.02 -7.81
C PRO A 49 28.45 12.19 -6.28
N GLY A 50 29.40 11.63 -5.52
CA GLY A 50 29.30 11.51 -4.06
C GLY A 50 29.09 12.83 -3.30
N ALA A 51 29.58 13.96 -3.83
CA ALA A 51 29.37 15.28 -3.25
C ALA A 51 27.88 15.71 -3.30
N GLU A 52 27.26 15.61 -4.47
CA GLU A 52 25.82 15.91 -4.62
C GLU A 52 24.96 14.88 -3.87
N LEU A 53 25.35 13.61 -3.85
CA LEU A 53 24.64 12.56 -3.12
C LEU A 53 24.56 12.87 -1.62
N ALA A 54 25.69 13.24 -1.01
CA ALA A 54 25.76 13.55 0.41
C ALA A 54 24.89 14.77 0.77
N GLU A 55 24.91 15.82 -0.05
CA GLU A 55 24.08 17.01 0.17
C GLU A 55 22.58 16.69 0.07
N HIS A 56 22.18 15.95 -0.96
CA HIS A 56 20.79 15.55 -1.16
C HIS A 56 20.29 14.61 -0.05
N LEU A 57 21.10 13.63 0.38
CA LEU A 57 20.75 12.76 1.52
C LEU A 57 20.60 13.56 2.81
N ALA A 58 21.53 14.48 3.09
CA ALA A 58 21.41 15.36 4.25
C ALA A 58 20.13 16.22 4.20
N GLN A 59 19.70 16.66 3.01
CA GLN A 59 18.45 17.40 2.84
C GLN A 59 17.21 16.51 3.05
N LEU A 60 17.24 15.27 2.57
CA LEU A 60 16.17 14.30 2.81
C LEU A 60 16.08 13.90 4.28
N GLU A 61 17.22 13.73 4.96
CA GLU A 61 17.31 13.39 6.38
C GLU A 61 16.78 14.54 7.25
N ARG A 62 17.23 15.78 7.00
CA ARG A 62 16.67 16.98 7.67
C ARG A 62 15.18 17.16 7.43
N GLY A 63 14.70 16.78 6.24
CA GLY A 63 13.28 16.80 5.91
C GLY A 63 12.49 15.65 6.53
N GLY A 64 13.16 14.67 7.15
CA GLY A 64 12.56 13.46 7.72
C GLY A 64 12.04 12.48 6.67
N PHE A 65 12.55 12.53 5.43
CA PHE A 65 12.13 11.67 4.32
C PHE A 65 12.96 10.38 4.22
N VAL A 66 14.17 10.37 4.78
CA VAL A 66 15.03 9.17 4.93
C VAL A 66 15.53 9.06 6.36
N SER A 67 15.75 7.83 6.82
CA SER A 67 16.36 7.54 8.11
C SER A 67 17.44 6.48 7.97
N ARG A 68 18.38 6.48 8.92
CA ARG A 68 19.44 5.48 9.02
C ARG A 68 18.98 4.35 9.95
N PRO A 69 19.13 3.08 9.57
CA PRO A 69 18.68 1.94 10.35
C PRO A 69 19.48 1.75 11.65
N PHE A 70 20.59 2.47 11.84
CA PHE A 70 21.41 2.40 13.06
C PHE A 70 21.07 3.46 14.11
N ASP A 71 20.21 4.44 13.79
CA ASP A 71 19.59 5.30 14.79
C ASP A 71 18.38 4.55 15.36
N LEU A 72 18.60 3.87 16.49
CA LEU A 72 17.62 3.14 17.30
C LEU A 72 16.54 4.08 17.88
N HIS A 73 15.69 4.60 17.01
CA HIS A 73 14.34 5.06 17.37
C HIS A 73 13.35 4.45 16.38
N GLU A 74 12.97 3.22 16.70
CA GLU A 74 11.86 2.48 16.11
C GLU A 74 10.49 3.11 16.46
N PRO A 75 9.38 2.70 15.78
CA PRO A 75 9.31 1.82 14.61
C PRO A 75 8.42 2.36 13.47
N GLU A 76 8.62 1.82 12.27
CA GLU A 76 7.60 1.12 11.45
C GLU A 76 8.05 1.10 9.99
N ALA A 77 8.83 0.06 9.67
CA ALA A 77 9.01 -0.44 8.32
C ALA A 77 8.73 -1.95 8.38
N ASP A 78 7.47 -2.33 8.16
CA ASP A 78 7.12 -3.73 7.88
C ASP A 78 7.32 -3.98 6.38
N ALA A 79 8.40 -4.69 6.07
CA ALA A 79 8.60 -5.37 4.79
C ALA A 79 8.36 -6.86 5.05
N GLY A 80 7.28 -7.39 4.47
CA GLY A 80 6.67 -8.64 4.89
C GLY A 80 7.45 -9.93 4.59
N SER A 81 6.96 -11.02 5.17
CA SER A 81 6.87 -12.34 4.52
C SER A 81 6.02 -13.32 5.34
N VAL A 82 5.00 -13.89 4.67
CA VAL A 82 4.33 -15.20 4.89
C VAL A 82 3.88 -15.62 6.31
N ALA A 83 2.59 -15.42 6.61
CA ALA A 83 1.68 -16.45 7.17
C ALA A 83 0.26 -15.89 7.32
N SER A 84 -0.73 -16.71 7.01
CA SER A 84 -2.18 -16.43 7.18
C SER A 84 -2.60 -16.30 8.66
N PRO A 85 -3.83 -15.86 9.01
CA PRO A 85 -4.03 -14.58 9.70
C PRO A 85 -4.63 -14.68 11.13
N GLU A 86 -4.63 -13.50 11.79
CA GLU A 86 -5.59 -13.02 12.83
C GLU A 86 -5.20 -13.18 14.32
N PRO A 87 -5.67 -12.33 15.26
CA PRO A 87 -5.86 -10.86 15.29
C PRO A 87 -5.20 -10.16 16.50
N ALA A 88 -4.82 -8.88 16.37
CA ALA A 88 -4.95 -7.86 17.44
C ALA A 88 -4.68 -6.44 16.88
N ALA A 89 -5.59 -5.52 17.18
CA ALA A 89 -5.59 -4.08 16.82
C ALA A 89 -5.46 -3.22 18.11
N PRO A 90 -5.48 -1.85 18.11
CA PRO A 90 -4.89 -0.81 17.24
C PRO A 90 -4.19 0.33 18.06
N PRO A 91 -3.72 1.44 17.42
CA PRO A 91 -4.21 2.77 17.82
C PRO A 91 -4.87 3.58 16.68
N ALA A 92 -5.64 4.61 17.06
CA ALA A 92 -6.81 5.19 16.35
C ALA A 92 -6.53 6.13 15.12
N PRO A 93 -7.58 6.44 14.31
CA PRO A 93 -7.49 6.63 12.85
C PRO A 93 -7.58 8.10 12.35
N PRO A 94 -7.18 8.39 11.08
CA PRO A 94 -7.73 9.50 10.32
C PRO A 94 -9.18 9.21 9.89
N PRO A 95 -10.03 10.23 9.69
CA PRO A 95 -11.47 10.04 9.57
C PRO A 95 -11.85 9.32 8.26
N ALA A 96 -12.75 8.33 8.40
CA ALA A 96 -13.52 7.66 7.35
C ALA A 96 -12.78 6.71 6.39
N GLN A 97 -11.66 6.09 6.79
CA GLN A 97 -11.34 4.75 6.28
C GLN A 97 -12.12 3.73 7.12
N GLU A 98 -13.43 3.64 6.90
CA GLU A 98 -14.11 2.39 7.21
C GLU A 98 -13.35 1.29 6.47
N ASP A 99 -12.92 0.29 7.25
CA ASP A 99 -11.78 -0.59 7.03
C ASP A 99 -11.78 -1.20 5.62
N LEU A 100 -11.29 -0.47 4.62
CA LEU A 100 -11.54 -0.80 3.21
C LEU A 100 -10.88 -2.13 2.82
N ARG A 101 -9.87 -2.54 3.60
CA ARG A 101 -9.29 -3.88 3.56
C ARG A 101 -10.30 -4.94 4.06
N ALA A 102 -10.95 -4.71 5.20
CA ALA A 102 -12.01 -5.58 5.68
C ALA A 102 -13.23 -5.59 4.73
N LEU A 103 -13.54 -4.46 4.10
CA LEU A 103 -14.59 -4.35 3.10
C LEU A 103 -14.27 -5.21 1.86
N ARG A 104 -13.06 -5.10 1.29
CA ARG A 104 -12.61 -5.97 0.19
C ARG A 104 -12.66 -7.44 0.56
N ALA A 105 -12.11 -7.80 1.71
CA ALA A 105 -12.10 -9.19 2.17
C ALA A 105 -13.53 -9.75 2.29
N ARG A 106 -14.47 -8.94 2.80
CA ARG A 106 -15.89 -9.30 2.92
C ARG A 106 -16.56 -9.48 1.56
N VAL A 107 -16.38 -8.53 0.64
CA VAL A 107 -16.97 -8.60 -0.71
C VAL A 107 -16.40 -9.77 -1.50
N THR A 108 -15.09 -9.98 -1.46
CA THR A 108 -14.42 -11.12 -2.11
C THR A 108 -14.94 -12.43 -1.56
N ARG A 109 -15.09 -12.56 -0.24
CA ARG A 109 -15.62 -13.78 0.37
C ARG A 109 -17.09 -14.01 0.04
N ALA A 110 -17.91 -12.96 0.05
CA ALA A 110 -19.31 -13.03 -0.35
C ALA A 110 -19.45 -13.51 -1.81
N LEU A 111 -18.59 -13.00 -2.69
CA LEU A 111 -18.56 -13.39 -4.10
C LEU A 111 -18.22 -14.88 -4.28
N LEU A 112 -17.09 -15.31 -3.72
CA LEU A 112 -16.61 -16.69 -3.88
C LEU A 112 -17.56 -17.71 -3.25
N ASP A 113 -18.27 -17.37 -2.19
CA ASP A 113 -19.25 -18.27 -1.60
C ASP A 113 -20.54 -18.39 -2.43
N THR A 114 -20.89 -17.34 -3.17
CA THR A 114 -22.12 -17.30 -3.97
C THR A 114 -21.97 -18.00 -5.32
N ILE A 115 -20.88 -17.75 -6.04
CA ILE A 115 -20.66 -18.29 -7.40
C ILE A 115 -19.46 -19.23 -7.51
N GLY A 116 -18.78 -19.49 -6.41
CA GLY A 116 -17.62 -20.38 -6.37
C GLY A 116 -16.47 -19.86 -7.22
N PRO A 117 -15.74 -20.75 -7.93
CA PRO A 117 -14.56 -20.38 -8.71
C PRO A 117 -14.86 -19.47 -9.91
N ASN A 118 -16.14 -19.31 -10.29
CA ASN A 118 -16.53 -18.36 -11.33
C ASN A 118 -16.28 -16.89 -10.91
N GLY A 119 -16.07 -16.65 -9.61
CA GLY A 119 -15.78 -15.33 -9.05
C GLY A 119 -14.30 -14.98 -8.92
N ASP A 120 -13.36 -15.89 -9.22
CA ASP A 120 -11.92 -15.68 -8.98
C ASP A 120 -11.34 -14.46 -9.71
N ASP A 121 -11.72 -14.24 -10.97
CA ASP A 121 -11.24 -13.08 -11.74
C ASP A 121 -11.70 -11.76 -11.09
N PHE A 122 -12.95 -11.72 -10.62
CA PHE A 122 -13.52 -10.56 -9.94
C PHE A 122 -12.97 -10.41 -8.51
N ALA A 123 -12.67 -11.50 -7.80
CA ALA A 123 -12.00 -11.48 -6.50
C ALA A 123 -10.63 -10.78 -6.59
N ILE A 124 -9.85 -11.08 -7.64
CA ILE A 124 -8.56 -10.42 -7.91
C ILE A 124 -8.75 -8.93 -8.19
N ARG A 125 -9.80 -8.55 -8.94
CA ARG A 125 -10.10 -7.13 -9.23
C ARG A 125 -10.54 -6.36 -7.99
N ILE A 126 -11.36 -6.97 -7.13
CA ILE A 126 -11.83 -6.41 -5.86
C ILE A 126 -10.65 -6.19 -4.90
N GLU A 127 -9.73 -7.15 -4.77
CA GLU A 127 -8.51 -7.01 -3.96
C GLU A 127 -7.60 -5.88 -4.46
N ARG A 128 -7.57 -5.66 -5.78
CA ARG A 128 -6.77 -4.62 -6.42
C ARG A 128 -7.36 -3.21 -6.34
N ALA A 129 -8.65 -3.07 -6.04
CA ALA A 129 -9.27 -1.77 -5.82
C ALA A 129 -8.44 -0.99 -4.79
N ARG A 130 -8.34 0.33 -4.88
CA ARG A 130 -7.57 1.18 -3.95
C ARG A 130 -8.44 2.10 -3.12
N SER A 131 -9.73 2.20 -3.46
CA SER A 131 -10.73 3.07 -2.81
C SER A 131 -12.10 2.38 -2.77
N VAL A 132 -12.98 2.84 -1.87
CA VAL A 132 -14.39 2.39 -1.81
C VAL A 132 -15.14 2.74 -3.09
N ASP A 133 -14.79 3.86 -3.72
CA ASP A 133 -15.34 4.29 -5.02
C ASP A 133 -15.02 3.30 -6.16
N GLU A 134 -13.79 2.79 -6.22
CA GLU A 134 -13.41 1.76 -7.18
C GLU A 134 -14.13 0.44 -6.91
N LEU A 135 -14.31 0.08 -5.63
CA LEU A 135 -15.08 -1.10 -5.24
C LEU A 135 -16.55 -0.97 -5.65
N ARG A 136 -17.17 0.19 -5.40
CA ARG A 136 -18.54 0.51 -5.84
C ARG A 136 -18.68 0.51 -7.36
N SER A 137 -17.64 0.91 -8.08
CA SER A 137 -17.63 0.85 -9.55
C SER A 137 -17.57 -0.59 -10.09
N LEU A 138 -17.00 -1.53 -9.32
CA LEU A 138 -16.94 -2.95 -9.68
C LEU A 138 -18.21 -3.73 -9.32
N LEU A 139 -18.94 -3.29 -8.29
CA LEU A 139 -20.19 -3.90 -7.83
C LEU A 139 -21.22 -4.21 -8.92
N PRO A 140 -21.59 -3.29 -9.84
CA PRO A 140 -22.58 -3.61 -10.88
C PRO A 140 -22.12 -4.73 -11.80
N ALA A 141 -20.83 -4.80 -12.14
CA ALA A 141 -20.28 -5.88 -12.95
C ALA A 141 -20.29 -7.23 -12.19
N VAL A 142 -19.99 -7.19 -10.89
CA VAL A 142 -20.03 -8.36 -10.01
C VAL A 142 -21.47 -8.89 -9.89
N LEU A 143 -22.45 -8.01 -9.67
CA LEU A 143 -23.86 -8.39 -9.56
C LEU A 143 -24.38 -9.03 -10.85
N SER A 144 -24.01 -8.51 -12.02
CA SER A 144 -24.38 -9.11 -13.31
C SER A 144 -23.86 -10.53 -13.47
N VAL A 145 -22.64 -10.81 -13.02
CA VAL A 145 -22.05 -12.16 -13.08
C VAL A 145 -22.67 -13.08 -12.04
N VAL A 146 -22.92 -12.56 -10.84
CA VAL A 146 -23.62 -13.29 -9.77
C VAL A 146 -25.03 -13.68 -10.22
N GLU A 147 -25.75 -12.80 -10.90
CA GLU A 147 -27.05 -13.10 -11.48
C GLU A 147 -26.95 -14.13 -12.61
N ALA A 148 -25.95 -14.01 -13.49
CA ALA A 148 -25.76 -14.95 -14.58
C ALA A 148 -25.45 -16.39 -14.11
N CYS A 149 -24.71 -16.54 -13.00
CA CYS A 149 -24.32 -17.85 -12.45
C CYS A 149 -25.29 -18.39 -11.39
N GLY A 150 -25.78 -17.53 -10.48
CA GLY A 150 -26.58 -17.91 -9.32
C GLY A 150 -28.03 -17.44 -9.36
N GLY A 151 -28.45 -16.75 -10.42
CA GLY A 151 -29.78 -16.16 -10.54
C GLY A 151 -30.08 -15.11 -9.47
N ARG A 152 -31.37 -14.77 -9.31
CA ARG A 152 -31.82 -13.82 -8.27
C ARG A 152 -31.46 -14.26 -6.84
N ALA A 153 -31.45 -15.56 -6.56
CA ALA A 153 -31.07 -16.08 -5.25
C ALA A 153 -29.59 -15.86 -4.94
N GLY A 154 -28.72 -15.95 -5.95
CA GLY A 154 -27.30 -15.60 -5.81
C GLY A 154 -27.10 -14.11 -5.53
N VAL A 155 -27.82 -13.24 -6.24
CA VAL A 155 -27.73 -11.79 -6.04
C VAL A 155 -28.16 -11.40 -4.62
N ASP A 156 -29.27 -11.95 -4.13
CA ASP A 156 -29.78 -11.70 -2.79
C ASP A 156 -28.79 -12.19 -1.72
N GLY A 157 -28.26 -13.40 -1.87
CA GLY A 157 -27.24 -13.96 -0.98
C GLY A 157 -25.94 -13.15 -0.96
N PHE A 158 -25.50 -12.66 -2.13
CA PHE A 158 -24.33 -11.80 -2.24
C PHE A 158 -24.54 -10.46 -1.52
N LEU A 159 -25.69 -9.79 -1.73
CA LEU A 159 -26.01 -8.51 -1.08
C LEU A 159 -26.14 -8.66 0.45
N GLN A 160 -26.80 -9.73 0.91
CA GLN A 160 -26.94 -10.04 2.34
C GLN A 160 -25.58 -10.21 3.02
N ARG A 161 -24.61 -10.85 2.34
CA ARG A 161 -23.26 -11.12 2.84
C ARG A 161 -22.33 -9.91 2.73
N CYS A 162 -22.48 -9.12 1.67
CA CYS A 162 -21.76 -7.88 1.47
C CYS A 162 -22.13 -6.81 2.51
N GLY A 163 -23.40 -6.73 2.90
CA GLY A 163 -23.90 -5.66 3.78
C GLY A 163 -23.95 -4.30 3.05
N ALA A 164 -24.18 -3.22 3.79
CA ALA A 164 -24.14 -1.87 3.23
C ALA A 164 -22.69 -1.51 2.84
N ILE A 165 -22.47 -1.20 1.56
CA ILE A 165 -21.18 -0.80 0.99
C ILE A 165 -21.18 0.68 0.68
#